data_AF-A0A1J4JJY2-F1
#
_entry.id   AF-A0A1J4JJY2-F1
#
_cell.length_a   1.000
_cell.length_b   1.000
_cell.length_c   1.000
_cell.angle_alpha   90.00
_cell.angle_beta   90.00
_cell.angle_gamma   90.00
#
_symmetry.space_group_name_H-M   'P 1'
#
loop_
_entity.id
_entity.type
_entity.pdbx_description
1 polymer ?
#
loop_
_entity_poly.entity_id
_entity_poly.type
_entity_poly.pdbx_seq_one_letter_code
_entity_poly.pdbx_strand_id
1 'polypeptide(L)'
;MTEETEFNLDYVNCPITDAEFTLVRRENSESIKKFSDWIDDLILRADNGKFINISVDCEGFCLGSVEKSLGCIQLGEIFHDDFDIRSENPPEVAPHVGNKPGFIVIFPTSIDVIRLVSCIFRHPQIMIFTFDFTKDFCAMIDAGVKIDFNLYNIFDSQVSTLKNIQNHLLNTRVRGLKWFVNEAIEMDPLAEKACEKLNYGKHSYFDIIMFLYKDQENPFKNMINKELLEMAAADIYMTGLAAVYCINSSLIQNTFVQTQQKLFEFCQISQQCRTWMAPSFYREIAFFNYFRLSFYSNEISYKDETEEDILALLSIFRETFTLISAGKYLGQHYNGKIKIEQAKEVYEKVVQKLEKNRETLQEMKIKFSE
;
A
#
# COMPACT_ATOMS: atom_id res chain seq x y z
N MET A 1 -15.80 -24.29 -16.20
CA MET A 1 -14.55 -24.90 -15.70
C MET A 1 -13.42 -24.01 -16.15
N THR A 2 -13.06 -23.02 -15.35
CA THR A 2 -11.86 -22.22 -15.58
C THR A 2 -10.69 -22.98 -14.98
N GLU A 3 -9.70 -23.31 -15.80
CA GLU A 3 -8.40 -23.79 -15.31
C GLU A 3 -7.91 -22.80 -14.26
N GLU A 4 -7.76 -23.25 -13.01
CA GLU A 4 -6.97 -22.51 -12.04
C GLU A 4 -5.54 -22.52 -12.57
N THR A 5 -5.10 -21.43 -13.19
CA THR A 5 -3.69 -21.21 -13.47
C THR A 5 -2.98 -21.05 -12.13
N GLU A 6 -2.49 -22.17 -11.61
CA GLU A 6 -1.62 -22.20 -10.45
C GLU A 6 -0.35 -21.43 -10.79
N PHE A 7 -0.27 -20.19 -10.30
CA PHE A 7 0.84 -19.29 -10.57
C PHE A 7 2.10 -19.81 -9.85
N ASN A 8 2.98 -20.50 -10.57
CA ASN A 8 4.10 -21.25 -10.00
C ASN A 8 5.44 -20.49 -10.06
N LEU A 9 5.49 -19.28 -9.51
CA LEU A 9 6.75 -18.56 -9.28
C LEU A 9 7.18 -18.72 -7.82
N ASP A 10 8.46 -19.00 -7.61
CA ASP A 10 9.10 -18.98 -6.28
C ASP A 10 9.73 -17.63 -5.95
N TYR A 11 10.05 -16.84 -6.98
CA TYR A 11 10.63 -15.51 -6.86
C TYR A 11 10.27 -14.62 -8.06
N VAL A 12 10.51 -13.32 -7.92
CA VAL A 12 10.53 -12.34 -9.02
C VAL A 12 11.76 -11.44 -8.89
N ASN A 13 12.20 -10.82 -9.99
CA ASN A 13 13.30 -9.88 -9.94
C ASN A 13 12.76 -8.45 -9.94
N CYS A 14 13.29 -7.60 -9.07
CA CYS A 14 12.94 -6.19 -9.07
C CYS A 14 13.39 -5.55 -10.40
N PRO A 15 12.51 -4.86 -11.14
CA PRO A 15 12.87 -4.26 -12.42
C PRO A 15 13.81 -3.05 -12.30
N ILE A 16 14.04 -2.53 -11.09
CA ILE A 16 14.97 -1.42 -10.81
C ILE A 16 16.37 -1.96 -10.54
N THR A 17 16.51 -2.95 -9.66
CA THR A 17 17.82 -3.39 -9.13
C THR A 17 18.27 -4.76 -9.62
N ASP A 18 17.38 -5.51 -10.30
CA ASP A 18 17.51 -6.93 -10.62
C ASP A 18 17.64 -7.84 -9.37
N ALA A 19 17.41 -7.30 -8.18
CA ALA A 19 17.42 -8.05 -6.93
C ALA A 19 16.27 -9.06 -6.88
N GLU A 20 16.56 -10.25 -6.36
CA GLU A 20 15.58 -11.32 -6.22
C GLU A 20 14.65 -11.08 -5.01
N PHE A 21 13.35 -11.22 -5.23
CA PHE A 21 12.32 -11.20 -4.20
C PHE A 21 11.68 -12.58 -4.08
N THR A 22 11.97 -13.27 -2.98
CA THR A 22 11.40 -14.59 -2.70
C THR A 22 9.92 -14.46 -2.33
N LEU A 23 9.06 -15.28 -2.94
CA LEU A 23 7.64 -15.34 -2.62
C LEU A 23 7.42 -16.31 -1.45
N VAL A 24 7.03 -15.77 -0.29
CA VAL A 24 6.73 -16.57 0.91
C VAL A 24 5.27 -16.98 0.85
N ARG A 25 5.04 -18.28 0.62
CA ARG A 25 3.69 -18.85 0.48
C ARG A 25 3.44 -19.87 1.56
N ARG A 26 2.18 -19.94 2.00
CA ARG A 26 1.76 -20.81 3.12
C ARG A 26 2.09 -22.28 2.87
N GLU A 27 2.00 -22.72 1.63
CA GLU A 27 2.24 -24.08 1.17
C GLU A 27 3.72 -24.40 0.90
N ASN A 28 4.57 -23.39 0.76
CA ASN A 28 5.99 -23.58 0.42
C ASN A 28 6.86 -23.49 1.68
N SER A 29 7.16 -24.65 2.27
CA SER A 29 8.01 -24.74 3.48
C SER A 29 9.44 -24.22 3.27
N GLU A 30 9.98 -24.27 2.04
CA GLU A 30 11.33 -23.78 1.75
C GLU A 30 11.38 -22.25 1.78
N SER A 31 10.40 -21.57 1.17
CA SER A 31 10.36 -20.11 1.19
C SER A 31 10.04 -19.56 2.59
N ILE A 32 9.19 -20.26 3.36
CA ILE A 32 8.98 -19.95 4.78
C ILE A 32 10.27 -20.08 5.58
N LYS A 33 11.06 -21.14 5.34
CA LYS A 33 12.35 -21.32 6.03
C LYS A 33 13.34 -20.22 5.68
N LYS A 34 13.51 -19.91 4.38
CA LYS A 34 14.37 -18.81 3.92
C LYS A 34 13.98 -17.47 4.57
N PHE A 35 12.68 -17.22 4.67
CA PHE A 35 12.17 -16.03 5.34
C PHE A 35 12.48 -16.04 6.85
N SER A 36 12.26 -17.16 7.53
CA SER A 36 12.61 -17.30 8.96
C SER A 36 14.10 -17.07 9.21
N ASP A 37 14.96 -17.69 8.42
CA ASP A 37 16.42 -17.57 8.54
C ASP A 37 16.86 -16.10 8.32
N TRP A 38 16.22 -15.39 7.38
CA TRP A 38 16.46 -13.95 7.17
C TRP A 38 16.02 -13.10 8.35
N ILE A 39 14.83 -13.34 8.91
CA ILE A 39 14.35 -12.63 10.10
C ILE A 39 15.27 -12.87 11.30
N ASP A 40 15.70 -14.12 11.51
CA ASP A 40 16.62 -14.46 12.60
C ASP A 40 17.97 -13.73 12.46
N ASP A 41 18.49 -13.59 11.23
CA ASP A 41 19.67 -12.75 10.96
C ASP A 41 19.43 -11.27 11.29
N LEU A 42 18.29 -10.69 10.85
CA LEU A 42 17.96 -9.30 11.15
C LEU A 42 17.92 -9.05 12.65
N ILE A 43 17.23 -9.91 13.40
CA ILE A 43 17.08 -9.80 14.85
C ILE A 43 18.44 -9.98 15.53
N LEU A 44 19.24 -10.97 15.12
CA LEU A 44 20.57 -11.17 15.67
C LEU A 44 21.48 -9.95 15.46
N ARG A 45 21.48 -9.35 14.27
CA ARG A 45 22.25 -8.12 14.01
C ARG A 45 21.75 -6.96 14.85
N ALA A 46 20.43 -6.79 14.94
CA ALA A 46 19.79 -5.73 15.70
C ALA A 46 20.08 -5.83 17.22
N ASP A 47 20.03 -7.05 17.79
CA ASP A 47 20.40 -7.35 19.18
C ASP A 47 21.90 -7.09 19.46
N ASN A 48 22.75 -7.24 18.43
CA ASN A 48 24.18 -6.89 18.48
C ASN A 48 24.45 -5.40 18.23
N GLY A 49 23.41 -4.56 18.26
CA GLY A 49 23.53 -3.10 18.19
C GLY A 49 23.59 -2.53 16.77
N LYS A 50 23.36 -3.33 15.72
CA LYS A 50 23.20 -2.83 14.35
C LYS A 50 21.86 -2.14 14.15
N PHE A 51 21.78 -1.24 13.18
CA PHE A 51 20.56 -0.51 12.82
C PHE A 51 20.03 -1.06 11.50
N ILE A 52 18.93 -1.81 11.54
CA ILE A 52 18.38 -2.45 10.35
C ILE A 52 17.40 -1.49 9.69
N ASN A 53 17.55 -1.27 8.38
CA ASN A 53 16.76 -0.30 7.62
C ASN A 53 15.89 -1.02 6.59
N ILE A 54 14.61 -1.23 6.91
CA ILE A 54 13.66 -2.00 6.10
C ILE A 54 12.64 -1.08 5.45
N SER A 55 12.50 -1.16 4.12
CA SER A 55 11.32 -0.65 3.43
C SER A 55 10.19 -1.67 3.48
N VAL A 56 8.97 -1.17 3.65
CA VAL A 56 7.75 -1.96 3.67
C VAL A 56 6.71 -1.32 2.78
N ASP A 57 6.03 -2.15 2.01
CA ASP A 57 4.81 -1.79 1.29
C ASP A 57 3.80 -2.95 1.39
N CYS A 58 2.56 -2.73 0.95
CA CYS A 58 1.53 -3.75 0.85
C CYS A 58 0.75 -3.64 -0.46
N GLU A 59 0.32 -4.79 -0.99
CA GLU A 59 -0.66 -4.83 -2.07
C GLU A 59 -1.85 -5.72 -1.67
N GLY A 60 -3.03 -5.47 -2.25
CA GLY A 60 -4.23 -6.16 -1.84
C GLY A 60 -5.47 -5.84 -2.65
N PHE A 61 -6.48 -6.69 -2.54
CA PHE A 61 -7.78 -6.41 -3.15
C PHE A 61 -8.49 -5.33 -2.32
N CYS A 62 -8.65 -4.14 -2.91
CA CYS A 62 -9.20 -2.97 -2.20
C CYS A 62 -8.48 -2.72 -0.87
N LEU A 63 -7.14 -2.71 -0.87
CA LEU A 63 -6.30 -2.61 0.33
C LEU A 63 -6.79 -1.52 1.29
N GLY A 64 -7.09 -1.90 2.53
CA GLY A 64 -7.57 -1.00 3.58
C GLY A 64 -9.02 -0.53 3.42
N SER A 65 -9.72 -0.88 2.33
CA SER A 65 -11.10 -0.48 2.04
C SER A 65 -12.12 -1.61 2.25
N VAL A 66 -11.67 -2.82 2.55
CA VAL A 66 -12.51 -3.97 2.94
C VAL A 66 -11.77 -4.84 3.98
N GLU A 67 -12.51 -5.66 4.72
CA GLU A 67 -11.92 -6.70 5.58
C GLU A 67 -11.10 -7.70 4.75
N LYS A 68 -10.02 -8.23 5.34
CA LYS A 68 -9.14 -9.22 4.73
C LYS A 68 -8.63 -8.79 3.34
N SER A 69 -8.42 -7.47 3.17
CA SER A 69 -7.96 -6.90 1.91
C SER A 69 -6.50 -7.20 1.60
N LEU A 70 -5.69 -7.59 2.60
CA LEU A 70 -4.26 -7.80 2.45
C LEU A 70 -3.97 -8.97 1.51
N GLY A 71 -3.28 -8.69 0.42
CA GLY A 71 -2.86 -9.67 -0.57
C GLY A 71 -1.40 -10.10 -0.39
N CYS A 72 -0.51 -9.13 -0.17
CA CYS A 72 0.87 -9.39 0.21
C CYS A 72 1.50 -8.23 0.99
N ILE A 73 2.60 -8.55 1.68
CA ILE A 73 3.52 -7.59 2.31
C ILE A 73 4.87 -7.72 1.63
N GLN A 74 5.41 -6.61 1.14
CA GLN A 74 6.74 -6.54 0.56
C GLN A 74 7.73 -6.02 1.61
N LEU A 75 8.91 -6.63 1.67
CA LEU A 75 9.94 -6.32 2.66
C LEU A 75 11.32 -6.34 1.99
N GLY A 76 12.16 -5.34 2.26
CA GLY A 76 13.55 -5.34 1.80
C GLY A 76 14.46 -4.39 2.58
N GLU A 77 15.72 -4.78 2.75
CA GLU A 77 16.76 -3.91 3.32
C GLU A 77 17.19 -2.85 2.29
N ILE A 78 17.01 -1.58 2.61
CA ILE A 78 17.30 -0.47 1.68
C ILE A 78 18.58 0.31 1.99
N PHE A 79 19.06 0.30 3.24
CA PHE A 79 20.34 0.93 3.62
C PHE A 79 21.22 -0.06 4.40
N HIS A 80 22.50 0.26 4.48
CA HIS A 80 23.46 -0.51 5.27
C HIS A 80 23.12 -0.47 6.77
N ASP A 81 23.59 -1.47 7.52
CA ASP A 81 23.19 -1.67 8.92
C ASP A 81 24.00 -0.86 9.95
N ASP A 82 24.85 0.02 9.46
CA ASP A 82 25.59 1.05 10.20
C ASP A 82 24.93 2.43 10.12
N PHE A 83 23.88 2.57 9.31
CA PHE A 83 23.13 3.81 9.15
C PHE A 83 21.98 3.90 10.16
N ASP A 84 22.03 4.90 11.04
CA ASP A 84 20.93 5.25 11.94
C ASP A 84 20.40 6.67 11.66
N ILE A 85 19.25 6.72 11.02
CA ILE A 85 18.54 7.98 10.74
C ILE A 85 18.02 8.68 12.02
N ARG A 86 17.97 7.98 13.17
CA ARG A 86 17.54 8.56 14.46
C ARG A 86 18.69 9.09 15.30
N SER A 87 19.94 8.93 14.85
CA SER A 87 21.09 9.41 15.61
C SER A 87 20.97 10.91 15.89
N GLU A 88 21.53 11.38 17.02
CA GLU A 88 21.45 12.80 17.41
C GLU A 88 22.04 13.74 16.35
N ASN A 89 22.99 13.23 15.56
CA ASN A 89 23.58 13.89 14.41
C ASN A 89 23.38 12.98 13.19
N PRO A 90 22.15 12.93 12.62
CA PRO A 90 21.90 12.10 11.46
C PRO A 90 22.74 12.63 10.29
N PRO A 91 23.25 11.76 9.42
CA PRO A 91 24.07 12.20 8.29
C PRO A 91 23.24 13.11 7.37
N GLU A 92 23.90 14.14 6.83
CA GLU A 92 23.29 15.11 5.91
C GLU A 92 22.97 14.49 4.53
N VAL A 93 23.59 13.36 4.23
CA VAL A 93 23.44 12.63 2.98
C VAL A 93 23.07 11.18 3.28
N ALA A 94 22.02 10.70 2.62
CA ALA A 94 21.61 9.31 2.69
C ALA A 94 22.67 8.41 2.06
N PRO A 95 22.88 7.20 2.61
CA PRO A 95 23.49 6.13 1.85
C PRO A 95 22.69 5.87 0.57
N HIS A 96 23.35 5.37 -0.46
CA HIS A 96 22.62 4.90 -1.64
C HIS A 96 21.68 3.76 -1.26
N VAL A 97 20.53 3.73 -1.92
CA VAL A 97 19.60 2.62 -1.80
C VAL A 97 20.28 1.35 -2.31
N GLY A 98 20.34 0.33 -1.45
CA GLY A 98 20.96 -0.95 -1.77
C GLY A 98 20.17 -1.77 -2.79
N ASN A 99 20.77 -2.87 -3.24
CA ASN A 99 20.16 -3.85 -4.16
C ASN A 99 20.06 -5.25 -3.52
N LYS A 100 19.98 -5.32 -2.19
CA LYS A 100 19.83 -6.59 -1.47
C LYS A 100 18.52 -7.28 -1.87
N PRO A 101 18.49 -8.63 -1.92
CA PRO A 101 17.26 -9.40 -2.07
C PRO A 101 16.20 -9.04 -1.02
N GLY A 102 14.95 -9.33 -1.34
CA GLY A 102 13.80 -9.08 -0.46
C GLY A 102 12.81 -10.23 -0.42
N PHE A 103 11.67 -9.98 0.22
CA PHE A 103 10.60 -10.96 0.37
C PHE A 103 9.24 -10.35 0.04
N ILE A 104 8.37 -11.13 -0.59
CA ILE A 104 6.96 -10.83 -0.75
C ILE A 104 6.17 -11.93 -0.03
N VAL A 105 5.56 -11.58 1.09
CA VAL A 105 4.75 -12.50 1.89
C VAL A 105 3.33 -12.52 1.38
N ILE A 106 2.88 -13.64 0.82
CA ILE A 106 1.55 -13.80 0.21
C ILE A 106 0.52 -14.16 1.29
N PHE A 107 -0.62 -13.45 1.30
CA PHE A 107 -1.74 -13.66 2.21
C PHE A 107 -2.92 -14.36 1.50
N PRO A 108 -3.70 -15.18 2.24
CA PRO A 108 -3.54 -15.50 3.66
C PRO A 108 -2.36 -16.44 3.94
N THR A 109 -1.63 -16.21 5.04
CA THR A 109 -0.44 -16.99 5.44
C THR A 109 -0.63 -17.69 6.79
N SER A 110 0.41 -18.39 7.27
CA SER A 110 0.39 -19.06 8.57
C SER A 110 0.60 -18.08 9.73
N ILE A 111 0.14 -18.47 10.93
CA ILE A 111 0.37 -17.68 12.15
C ILE A 111 1.85 -17.51 12.47
N ASP A 112 2.69 -18.47 12.10
CA ASP A 112 4.13 -18.40 12.32
C ASP A 112 4.77 -17.34 11.42
N VAL A 113 4.37 -17.26 10.15
CA VAL A 113 4.82 -16.18 9.24
C VAL A 113 4.34 -14.81 9.73
N ILE A 114 3.10 -14.70 10.22
CA ILE A 114 2.58 -13.47 10.83
C ILE A 114 3.43 -13.06 12.05
N ARG A 115 3.85 -14.03 12.88
CA ARG A 115 4.73 -13.77 14.02
C ARG A 115 6.10 -13.29 13.58
N LEU A 116 6.69 -13.88 12.55
CA LEU A 116 7.97 -13.46 11.97
C LEU A 116 7.91 -12.02 11.45
N VAL A 117 6.89 -11.68 10.66
CA VAL A 117 6.65 -10.29 10.21
C VAL A 117 6.52 -9.35 11.41
N SER A 118 5.74 -9.76 12.42
CA SER A 118 5.56 -8.95 13.65
C SER A 118 6.85 -8.72 14.43
N CYS A 119 7.89 -9.54 14.30
CA CYS A 119 9.18 -9.30 14.95
C CYS A 119 9.85 -8.04 14.38
N ILE A 120 9.74 -7.80 13.07
CA ILE A 120 10.28 -6.61 12.41
C ILE A 120 9.71 -5.33 13.04
N PHE A 121 8.38 -5.25 13.12
CA PHE A 121 7.66 -4.05 13.61
C PHE A 121 7.71 -3.83 15.12
N ARG A 122 8.40 -4.71 15.86
CA ARG A 122 8.46 -4.67 17.32
C ARG A 122 9.89 -4.59 17.85
N HIS A 123 10.87 -4.49 16.96
CA HIS A 123 12.27 -4.39 17.35
C HIS A 123 12.74 -2.92 17.32
N PRO A 124 13.25 -2.37 18.43
CA PRO A 124 13.62 -0.96 18.51
C PRO A 124 14.79 -0.57 17.60
N GLN A 125 15.64 -1.52 17.21
CA GLN A 125 16.77 -1.28 16.29
C GLN A 125 16.45 -1.51 14.81
N ILE A 126 15.18 -1.78 14.49
CA ILE A 126 14.73 -1.90 13.10
C ILE A 126 13.92 -0.65 12.76
N MET A 127 14.43 0.16 11.83
CA MET A 127 13.72 1.30 11.24
C MET A 127 12.87 0.82 10.06
N ILE A 128 11.62 1.26 10.05
CA ILE A 128 10.62 0.94 9.04
C ILE A 128 10.38 2.16 8.17
N PHE A 129 10.85 2.10 6.93
CA PHE A 129 10.58 3.11 5.91
C PHE A 129 9.30 2.74 5.17
N THR A 130 8.40 3.72 5.09
CA THR A 130 7.10 3.56 4.43
C THR A 130 6.82 4.77 3.54
N PHE A 131 5.90 4.61 2.60
CA PHE A 131 5.31 5.72 1.87
C PHE A 131 3.80 5.64 2.00
N ASP A 132 3.22 6.40 2.92
CA ASP A 132 1.80 6.36 3.26
C ASP A 132 1.28 5.04 3.86
N PHE A 133 1.80 4.67 5.03
CA PHE A 133 1.45 3.42 5.72
C PHE A 133 -0.04 3.22 6.05
N THR A 134 -0.91 4.22 5.83
CA THR A 134 -2.26 4.27 6.41
C THR A 134 -3.06 3.02 6.09
N LYS A 135 -3.07 2.60 4.81
CA LYS A 135 -3.82 1.42 4.36
C LYS A 135 -3.10 0.12 4.70
N ASP A 136 -1.79 0.12 4.54
CA ASP A 136 -0.91 -1.02 4.78
C ASP A 136 -1.05 -1.48 6.21
N PHE A 137 -0.91 -0.57 7.17
CA PHE A 137 -1.02 -0.89 8.59
C PHE A 137 -2.44 -1.31 8.98
N CYS A 138 -3.49 -0.70 8.39
CA CYS A 138 -4.87 -1.18 8.60
C CYS A 138 -5.00 -2.65 8.18
N ALA A 139 -4.56 -2.97 6.96
CA ALA A 139 -4.69 -4.30 6.38
C ALA A 139 -3.80 -5.34 7.06
N MET A 140 -2.58 -4.97 7.44
CA MET A 140 -1.65 -5.80 8.21
C MET A 140 -2.19 -6.14 9.60
N ILE A 141 -2.74 -5.16 10.33
CA ILE A 141 -3.31 -5.39 11.65
C ILE A 141 -4.59 -6.22 11.56
N ASP A 142 -5.44 -5.98 10.56
CA ASP A 142 -6.61 -6.81 10.27
C ASP A 142 -6.23 -8.27 9.98
N ALA A 143 -5.09 -8.48 9.29
CA ALA A 143 -4.51 -9.81 9.05
C ALA A 143 -3.77 -10.40 10.28
N GLY A 144 -3.70 -9.68 11.40
CA GLY A 144 -3.12 -10.15 12.66
C GLY A 144 -1.64 -9.81 12.91
N VAL A 145 -1.01 -9.02 12.03
CA VAL A 145 0.35 -8.51 12.25
C VAL A 145 0.34 -7.53 13.43
N LYS A 146 1.30 -7.69 14.34
CA LYS A 146 1.43 -6.83 15.52
C LYS A 146 2.47 -5.74 15.24
N ILE A 147 2.05 -4.49 15.31
CA ILE A 147 2.91 -3.31 15.15
C ILE A 147 2.99 -2.60 16.51
N ASP A 148 4.21 -2.26 16.96
CA ASP A 148 4.39 -1.47 18.19
C ASP A 148 4.65 0.00 17.86
N PHE A 149 3.59 0.80 17.98
CA PHE A 149 3.62 2.23 17.68
C PHE A 149 4.43 3.07 18.68
N ASN A 150 4.92 2.50 19.78
CA ASN A 150 5.67 3.24 20.81
C ASN A 150 7.18 3.32 20.52
N LEU A 151 7.68 2.59 19.52
CA LEU A 151 9.13 2.42 19.30
C LEU A 151 9.81 3.56 18.53
N TYR A 152 9.06 4.57 18.07
CA TYR A 152 9.58 5.67 17.25
C TYR A 152 10.45 5.17 16.06
N ASN A 153 10.05 4.05 15.46
CA ASN A 153 10.83 3.33 14.47
C ASN A 153 10.14 3.27 13.09
N ILE A 154 9.21 4.20 12.84
CA ILE A 154 8.52 4.34 11.57
C ILE A 154 8.88 5.70 10.98
N PHE A 155 9.27 5.70 9.71
CA PHE A 155 9.59 6.87 8.91
C PHE A 155 8.69 6.87 7.67
N ASP A 156 7.67 7.75 7.64
CA ASP A 156 6.75 7.87 6.51
C ASP A 156 7.18 9.04 5.60
N SER A 157 7.79 8.73 4.46
CA SER A 157 8.33 9.77 3.58
C SER A 157 7.25 10.68 2.98
N GLN A 158 5.98 10.24 2.89
CA GLN A 158 4.89 11.04 2.32
C GLN A 158 4.66 12.34 3.11
N VAL A 159 4.87 12.32 4.42
CA VAL A 159 4.56 13.46 5.30
C VAL A 159 5.66 14.51 5.35
N SER A 160 6.83 14.23 4.76
CA SER A 160 8.01 15.10 4.81
C SER A 160 7.80 16.51 4.24
N THR A 161 6.91 16.66 3.25
CA THR A 161 6.61 17.96 2.62
C THR A 161 5.43 18.70 3.27
N LEU A 162 4.82 18.11 4.32
CA LEU A 162 3.69 18.73 5.00
C LEU A 162 4.18 19.88 5.90
N LYS A 163 3.46 21.01 5.83
CA LYS A 163 3.71 22.21 6.63
C LYS A 163 2.38 22.79 7.09
N ASN A 164 2.26 23.05 8.39
CA ASN A 164 1.08 23.70 9.01
C ASN A 164 -0.26 23.01 8.69
N ILE A 165 -0.27 21.68 8.69
CA ILE A 165 -1.48 20.89 8.40
C ILE A 165 -2.20 20.53 9.72
N GLN A 166 -3.51 20.66 9.74
CA GLN A 166 -4.32 20.35 10.94
C GLN A 166 -4.56 18.85 11.15
N ASN A 167 -4.57 18.07 10.07
CA ASN A 167 -4.81 16.63 10.11
C ASN A 167 -3.96 15.95 9.03
N HIS A 168 -3.00 15.14 9.44
CA HIS A 168 -2.00 14.52 8.57
C HIS A 168 -2.59 13.32 7.83
N LEU A 169 -3.41 12.54 8.52
CA LEU A 169 -4.04 11.33 8.00
C LEU A 169 -5.10 11.64 6.94
N LEU A 170 -5.85 12.73 7.11
CA LEU A 170 -6.94 13.16 6.22
C LEU A 170 -6.51 14.22 5.21
N ASN A 171 -5.23 14.58 5.16
CA ASN A 171 -4.75 15.57 4.20
C ASN A 171 -4.83 15.03 2.77
N THR A 172 -5.61 15.69 1.93
CA THR A 172 -5.76 15.36 0.51
C THR A 172 -4.76 16.08 -0.39
N ARG A 173 -3.96 17.01 0.16
CA ARG A 173 -2.93 17.78 -0.53
C ARG A 173 -1.54 17.19 -0.29
N VAL A 174 -1.40 15.90 -0.54
CA VAL A 174 -0.14 15.16 -0.43
C VAL A 174 0.52 14.99 -1.80
N ARG A 175 1.84 14.85 -1.82
CA ARG A 175 2.59 14.43 -3.01
C ARG A 175 2.58 12.90 -3.09
N GLY A 176 2.43 12.35 -4.29
CA GLY A 176 2.50 10.90 -4.52
C GLY A 176 3.95 10.41 -4.66
N LEU A 177 4.17 9.11 -4.54
CA LEU A 177 5.50 8.46 -4.57
C LEU A 177 6.32 8.87 -5.80
N LYS A 178 5.69 8.91 -6.98
CA LYS A 178 6.30 9.38 -8.22
C LYS A 178 7.02 10.72 -8.08
N TRP A 179 6.42 11.67 -7.37
CA TRP A 179 7.04 12.99 -7.20
C TRP A 179 8.34 12.87 -6.41
N PHE A 180 8.35 12.10 -5.32
CA PHE A 180 9.55 11.86 -4.52
C PHE A 180 10.66 11.15 -5.29
N VAL A 181 10.30 10.12 -6.07
CA VAL A 181 11.27 9.38 -6.91
C VAL A 181 11.90 10.31 -7.96
N ASN A 182 11.10 11.18 -8.58
CA ASN A 182 11.62 12.18 -9.53
C ASN A 182 12.58 13.17 -8.87
N GLU A 183 12.28 13.63 -7.65
CA GLU A 183 13.17 14.56 -6.93
C GLU A 183 14.48 13.88 -6.48
N ALA A 184 14.52 12.54 -6.43
CA ALA A 184 15.70 11.77 -6.05
C ALA A 184 16.67 11.47 -7.21
N ILE A 185 16.36 11.87 -8.46
CA ILE A 185 17.19 11.56 -9.65
C ILE A 185 18.66 11.97 -9.48
N GLU A 186 18.91 13.16 -8.97
CA GLU A 186 20.27 13.68 -8.75
C GLU A 186 20.87 13.23 -7.40
N MET A 187 20.13 12.44 -6.61
CA MET A 187 20.49 12.05 -5.24
C MET A 187 20.89 10.57 -5.15
N ASP A 188 20.34 9.72 -6.01
CA ASP A 188 20.59 8.27 -6.01
C ASP A 188 20.59 7.69 -7.43
N PRO A 189 21.56 6.82 -7.78
CA PRO A 189 21.67 6.25 -9.12
C PRO A 189 20.50 5.36 -9.55
N LEU A 190 19.69 4.85 -8.62
CA LEU A 190 18.53 4.01 -8.95
C LEU A 190 17.30 4.82 -9.37
N ALA A 191 17.26 6.13 -9.09
CA ALA A 191 16.08 6.97 -9.28
C ALA A 191 15.68 7.14 -10.75
N GLU A 192 16.64 7.26 -11.67
CA GLU A 192 16.36 7.38 -13.11
C GLU A 192 15.64 6.12 -13.62
N LYS A 193 16.20 4.93 -13.34
CA LYS A 193 15.59 3.64 -13.72
C LYS A 193 14.25 3.42 -13.01
N ALA A 194 14.09 3.88 -11.77
CA ALA A 194 12.81 3.83 -11.06
C ALA A 194 11.73 4.68 -11.74
N CYS A 195 12.07 5.87 -12.23
CA CYS A 195 11.14 6.75 -12.95
C CYS A 195 10.61 6.11 -14.25
N GLU A 196 11.46 5.38 -14.98
CA GLU A 196 11.08 4.66 -16.20
C GLU A 196 10.09 3.51 -15.94
N LYS A 197 10.10 2.93 -14.73
CA LYS A 197 9.27 1.78 -14.34
C LYS A 197 7.93 2.16 -13.72
N LEU A 198 7.63 3.44 -13.59
CA LEU A 198 6.31 3.89 -13.13
C LEU A 198 5.25 3.60 -14.22
N ASN A 199 4.38 2.61 -13.97
CA ASN A 199 3.32 2.21 -14.90
C ASN A 199 2.13 3.21 -14.88
N TYR A 200 1.81 3.81 -16.03
CA TYR A 200 0.75 4.82 -16.18
C TYR A 200 -0.66 4.22 -16.37
N GLY A 201 -0.77 2.95 -16.78
CA GLY A 201 -2.05 2.25 -17.03
C GLY A 201 -2.64 1.51 -15.82
N LYS A 202 -1.85 1.39 -14.73
CA LYS A 202 -2.13 0.61 -13.51
C LYS A 202 -3.55 0.87 -12.94
N HIS A 203 -4.03 2.11 -12.97
CA HIS A 203 -5.33 2.47 -12.37
C HIS A 203 -6.53 1.83 -13.08
N SER A 204 -6.60 1.88 -14.41
CA SER A 204 -7.75 1.32 -15.16
C SER A 204 -7.82 -0.19 -15.01
N TYR A 205 -6.67 -0.86 -15.04
CA TYR A 205 -6.56 -2.30 -14.82
C TYR A 205 -7.14 -2.72 -13.46
N PHE A 206 -6.76 -2.02 -12.38
CA PHE A 206 -7.27 -2.33 -11.05
C PHE A 206 -8.75 -2.03 -10.88
N ASP A 207 -9.28 -0.98 -11.48
CA ASP A 207 -10.71 -0.67 -11.40
C ASP A 207 -11.54 -1.77 -12.09
N ILE A 208 -11.09 -2.28 -13.24
CA ILE A 208 -11.72 -3.42 -13.95
C ILE A 208 -11.68 -4.68 -13.09
N ILE A 209 -10.50 -5.04 -12.58
CA ILE A 209 -10.31 -6.22 -11.75
C ILE A 209 -11.15 -6.15 -10.48
N MET A 210 -11.19 -4.97 -9.85
CA MET A 210 -11.99 -4.74 -8.66
C MET A 210 -13.44 -5.12 -8.90
N PHE A 211 -14.02 -4.68 -10.01
CA PHE A 211 -15.40 -5.02 -10.36
C PHE A 211 -15.58 -6.51 -10.70
N LEU A 212 -14.68 -7.07 -11.51
CA LEU A 212 -14.80 -8.46 -11.99
C LEU A 212 -14.65 -9.48 -10.87
N TYR A 213 -13.88 -9.17 -9.82
CA TYR A 213 -13.54 -10.10 -8.75
C TYR A 213 -14.21 -9.78 -7.39
N LYS A 214 -15.02 -8.71 -7.30
CA LYS A 214 -15.71 -8.28 -6.06
C LYS A 214 -16.47 -9.38 -5.30
N ASP A 215 -16.96 -10.39 -6.02
CA ASP A 215 -17.79 -11.48 -5.48
C ASP A 215 -17.00 -12.78 -5.23
N GLN A 216 -15.68 -12.78 -5.42
CA GLN A 216 -14.83 -13.96 -5.22
C GLN A 216 -14.39 -14.10 -3.76
N GLU A 217 -14.15 -15.33 -3.32
CA GLU A 217 -13.70 -15.61 -1.94
C GLU A 217 -12.27 -15.11 -1.66
N ASN A 218 -11.37 -15.24 -2.64
CA ASN A 218 -10.01 -14.71 -2.58
C ASN A 218 -9.67 -13.98 -3.88
N PRO A 219 -10.14 -12.73 -4.04
CA PRO A 219 -9.98 -12.00 -5.29
C PRO A 219 -8.52 -11.68 -5.61
N PHE A 220 -7.68 -11.46 -4.59
CA PHE A 220 -6.26 -11.16 -4.81
C PHE A 220 -5.49 -12.31 -5.46
N LYS A 221 -5.82 -13.57 -5.13
CA LYS A 221 -5.22 -14.76 -5.81
C LYS A 221 -5.32 -14.67 -7.33
N ASN A 222 -6.41 -14.11 -7.85
CA ASN A 222 -6.67 -13.98 -9.28
C ASN A 222 -6.07 -12.70 -9.91
N MET A 223 -5.50 -11.82 -9.08
CA MET A 223 -4.76 -10.61 -9.48
C MET A 223 -3.25 -10.88 -9.56
N ILE A 224 -2.76 -11.86 -8.80
CA ILE A 224 -1.34 -12.19 -8.76
C ILE A 224 -0.90 -12.64 -10.15
N ASN A 225 0.01 -11.86 -10.72
CA ASN A 225 0.77 -12.20 -11.92
C ASN A 225 2.20 -11.69 -11.74
N LYS A 226 3.08 -12.00 -12.69
CA LYS A 226 4.50 -11.64 -12.61
C LYS A 226 4.69 -10.12 -12.54
N GLU A 227 3.99 -9.36 -13.37
CA GLU A 227 4.11 -7.90 -13.43
C GLU A 227 3.71 -7.24 -12.11
N LEU A 228 2.59 -7.65 -11.50
CA LEU A 228 2.14 -7.15 -10.21
C LEU A 228 3.20 -7.38 -9.13
N LEU A 229 3.82 -8.56 -9.12
CA LEU A 229 4.87 -8.90 -8.16
C LEU A 229 6.19 -8.16 -8.44
N GLU A 230 6.54 -7.91 -9.70
CA GLU A 230 7.70 -7.09 -10.07
C GLU A 230 7.49 -5.62 -9.68
N MET A 231 6.28 -5.09 -9.87
CA MET A 231 5.90 -3.75 -9.38
C MET A 231 5.99 -3.66 -7.87
N ALA A 232 5.41 -4.65 -7.17
CA ALA A 232 5.51 -4.79 -5.71
C ALA A 232 6.97 -4.78 -5.22
N ALA A 233 7.87 -5.51 -5.90
CA ALA A 233 9.30 -5.48 -5.57
C ALA A 233 9.95 -4.12 -5.87
N ALA A 234 9.50 -3.40 -6.89
CA ALA A 234 9.97 -2.06 -7.22
C ALA A 234 9.58 -1.02 -6.15
N ASP A 235 8.37 -1.11 -5.60
CA ASP A 235 7.85 -0.16 -4.61
C ASP A 235 8.70 -0.10 -3.32
N ILE A 236 9.40 -1.19 -2.97
CA ILE A 236 10.37 -1.23 -1.86
C ILE A 236 11.54 -0.27 -2.08
N TYR A 237 12.13 -0.28 -3.27
CA TYR A 237 13.23 0.61 -3.60
C TYR A 237 12.75 2.04 -3.85
N MET A 238 11.57 2.22 -4.47
CA MET A 238 10.97 3.55 -4.60
C MET A 238 10.68 4.18 -3.23
N THR A 239 10.23 3.40 -2.26
CA THR A 239 10.08 3.85 -0.87
C THR A 239 11.42 4.27 -0.25
N GLY A 240 12.50 3.54 -0.53
CA GLY A 240 13.86 3.93 -0.14
C GLY A 240 14.32 5.23 -0.79
N LEU A 241 14.03 5.42 -2.07
CA LEU A 241 14.33 6.67 -2.80
C LEU A 241 13.56 7.87 -2.25
N ALA A 242 12.30 7.66 -1.83
CA ALA A 242 11.55 8.69 -1.13
C ALA A 242 12.21 9.07 0.21
N ALA A 243 12.79 8.10 0.93
CA ALA A 243 13.57 8.39 2.13
C ALA A 243 14.86 9.15 1.83
N VAL A 244 15.59 8.77 0.76
CA VAL A 244 16.78 9.51 0.28
C VAL A 244 16.46 10.98 0.05
N TYR A 245 15.35 11.28 -0.64
CA TYR A 245 14.91 12.66 -0.84
C TYR A 245 14.73 13.40 0.48
N CYS A 246 14.06 12.78 1.45
CA CYS A 246 13.79 13.38 2.75
C CYS A 246 15.09 13.69 3.51
N ILE A 247 16.06 12.77 3.46
CA ILE A 247 17.36 12.90 4.13
C ILE A 247 18.18 14.02 3.48
N ASN A 248 18.41 13.93 2.17
CA ASN A 248 19.26 14.87 1.43
C ASN A 248 18.66 16.29 1.36
N SER A 249 17.34 16.42 1.53
CA SER A 249 16.66 17.72 1.59
C SER A 249 16.56 18.29 3.01
N SER A 250 17.26 17.70 3.98
CA SER A 250 17.23 18.11 5.40
C SER A 250 15.83 18.09 6.02
N LEU A 251 14.98 17.14 5.62
CA LEU A 251 13.60 16.99 6.09
C LEU A 251 13.44 15.88 7.15
N ILE A 252 14.53 15.25 7.62
CA ILE A 252 14.49 14.13 8.58
C ILE A 252 13.63 14.45 9.81
N GLN A 253 13.96 15.55 10.51
CA GLN A 253 13.24 15.93 11.73
C GLN A 253 11.77 16.25 11.46
N ASN A 254 11.48 16.95 10.36
CA ASN A 254 10.09 17.22 9.97
C ASN A 254 9.34 15.91 9.71
N THR A 255 9.95 15.00 8.97
CA THR A 255 9.36 13.71 8.61
C THR A 255 9.04 12.89 9.85
N PHE A 256 9.95 12.83 10.83
CA PHE A 256 9.67 12.16 12.10
C PHE A 256 8.53 12.80 12.88
N VAL A 257 8.55 14.11 13.07
CA VAL A 257 7.48 14.84 13.79
C VAL A 257 6.12 14.59 13.14
N GLN A 258 6.06 14.73 11.82
CA GLN A 258 4.81 14.55 11.06
C GLN A 258 4.38 13.07 11.04
N THR A 259 5.32 12.11 11.01
CA THR A 259 5.02 10.68 11.06
C THR A 259 4.37 10.33 12.39
N GLN A 260 4.90 10.84 13.50
CA GLN A 260 4.32 10.61 14.82
C GLN A 260 2.95 11.26 14.97
N GLN A 261 2.74 12.45 14.41
CA GLN A 261 1.43 13.08 14.41
C GLN A 261 0.41 12.23 13.63
N LYS A 262 0.78 11.72 12.45
CA LYS A 262 -0.05 10.81 11.67
C LYS A 262 -0.33 9.49 12.41
N LEU A 263 0.66 8.91 13.09
CA LEU A 263 0.49 7.70 13.92
C LEU A 263 -0.43 7.92 15.12
N PHE A 264 -0.31 9.08 15.77
CA PHE A 264 -1.20 9.47 16.86
C PHE A 264 -2.65 9.58 16.35
N GLU A 265 -2.88 10.28 15.24
CA GLU A 265 -4.19 10.37 14.59
C GLU A 265 -4.73 8.99 14.19
N PHE A 266 -3.89 8.13 13.63
CA PHE A 266 -4.23 6.75 13.27
C PHE A 266 -4.73 5.94 14.49
N CYS A 267 -3.98 5.98 15.59
CA CYS A 267 -4.35 5.29 16.83
C CYS A 267 -5.62 5.86 17.44
N GLN A 268 -5.76 7.19 17.48
CA GLN A 268 -6.93 7.88 18.04
C GLN A 268 -8.21 7.51 17.27
N ILE A 269 -8.17 7.54 15.94
CA ILE A 269 -9.30 7.17 15.09
C ILE A 269 -9.69 5.70 15.30
N SER A 270 -8.68 4.81 15.35
CA SER A 270 -8.89 3.38 15.55
C SER A 270 -9.56 3.09 16.90
N GLN A 271 -9.10 3.75 17.97
CA GLN A 271 -9.69 3.62 19.31
C GLN A 271 -11.10 4.17 19.37
N GLN A 272 -11.35 5.35 18.78
CA GLN A 272 -12.66 5.99 18.76
C GLN A 272 -13.71 5.10 18.09
N CYS A 273 -13.36 4.48 16.96
CA CYS A 273 -14.28 3.64 16.19
C CYS A 273 -14.24 2.17 16.59
N ARG A 274 -13.32 1.78 17.50
CA ARG A 274 -13.07 0.40 17.93
C ARG A 274 -12.77 -0.55 16.77
N THR A 275 -12.07 -0.06 15.74
CA THR A 275 -11.61 -0.87 14.61
C THR A 275 -10.36 -0.25 13.99
N TRP A 276 -9.38 -1.10 13.69
CA TRP A 276 -8.13 -0.68 13.03
C TRP A 276 -8.30 -0.33 11.56
N MET A 277 -9.45 -0.63 10.96
CA MET A 277 -9.75 -0.25 9.58
C MET A 277 -10.25 1.20 9.45
N ALA A 278 -10.68 1.82 10.57
CA ALA A 278 -11.27 3.15 10.55
C ALA A 278 -10.37 4.23 9.92
N PRO A 279 -9.05 4.29 10.19
CA PRO A 279 -8.18 5.32 9.61
C PRO A 279 -8.19 5.30 8.08
N SER A 280 -8.09 4.12 7.47
CA SER A 280 -8.19 3.97 6.01
C SER A 280 -9.53 4.48 5.49
N PHE A 281 -10.65 4.10 6.12
CA PHE A 281 -11.97 4.58 5.71
C PHE A 281 -12.14 6.10 5.81
N TYR A 282 -11.65 6.71 6.89
CA TYR A 282 -11.69 8.17 7.01
C TYR A 282 -10.84 8.85 5.93
N ARG A 283 -9.67 8.30 5.61
CA ARG A 283 -8.81 8.81 4.52
C ARG A 283 -9.55 8.74 3.18
N GLU A 284 -10.14 7.60 2.83
CA GLU A 284 -10.95 7.45 1.62
C GLU A 284 -12.12 8.44 1.56
N ILE A 285 -12.86 8.61 2.66
CA ILE A 285 -13.94 9.60 2.75
C ILE A 285 -13.41 11.02 2.56
N ALA A 286 -12.24 11.36 3.11
CA ALA A 286 -11.63 12.68 2.94
C ALA A 286 -11.29 12.96 1.47
N PHE A 287 -10.67 12.00 0.78
CA PHE A 287 -10.38 12.08 -0.65
C PHE A 287 -11.65 12.19 -1.49
N PHE A 288 -12.67 11.36 -1.21
CA PHE A 288 -13.96 11.44 -1.88
C PHE A 288 -14.62 12.82 -1.70
N ASN A 289 -14.69 13.30 -0.46
CA ASN A 289 -15.31 14.58 -0.13
C ASN A 289 -14.61 15.78 -0.82
N TYR A 290 -13.29 15.66 -1.06
CA TYR A 290 -12.49 16.72 -1.67
C TYR A 290 -12.54 16.67 -3.20
N PHE A 291 -12.37 15.49 -3.80
CA PHE A 291 -12.19 15.34 -5.25
C PHE A 291 -13.44 14.89 -6.01
N ARG A 292 -14.41 14.27 -5.34
CA ARG A 292 -15.52 13.55 -6.01
C ARG A 292 -16.91 14.06 -5.66
N LEU A 293 -17.08 14.71 -4.51
CA LEU A 293 -18.40 15.16 -4.04
C LEU A 293 -19.20 15.95 -5.09
N SER A 294 -18.57 16.88 -5.81
CA SER A 294 -19.26 17.73 -6.79
C SER A 294 -19.92 16.93 -7.92
N PHE A 295 -19.37 15.77 -8.27
CA PHE A 295 -19.95 14.89 -9.29
C PHE A 295 -21.27 14.26 -8.81
N TYR A 296 -21.41 13.97 -7.53
CA TYR A 296 -22.61 13.36 -6.93
C TYR A 296 -23.67 14.39 -6.55
N SER A 297 -23.32 15.68 -6.53
CA SER A 297 -24.26 16.78 -6.38
C SER A 297 -24.98 17.14 -7.69
N ASN A 298 -24.46 16.68 -8.83
CA ASN A 298 -25.06 16.85 -10.16
C ASN A 298 -25.77 15.56 -10.59
N GLU A 299 -26.49 15.61 -11.72
CA GLU A 299 -27.04 14.40 -12.33
C GLU A 299 -25.90 13.49 -12.81
N ILE A 300 -25.78 12.32 -12.18
CA ILE A 300 -24.77 11.32 -12.52
C ILE A 300 -25.11 10.74 -13.90
N SER A 301 -24.14 10.76 -14.80
CA SER A 301 -24.26 10.10 -16.11
C SER A 301 -24.08 8.59 -15.96
N TYR A 302 -25.06 7.81 -16.42
CA TYR A 302 -25.01 6.33 -16.44
C TYR A 302 -24.92 5.78 -17.88
N LYS A 303 -24.25 6.53 -18.75
CA LYS A 303 -23.91 6.09 -20.09
C LYS A 303 -23.02 4.84 -20.04
N ASP A 304 -23.17 3.98 -21.02
CA ASP A 304 -22.48 2.68 -21.12
C ASP A 304 -22.21 2.31 -22.58
N GLU A 305 -22.07 3.31 -23.46
CA GLU A 305 -21.94 3.11 -24.90
C GLU A 305 -20.48 3.07 -25.39
N THR A 306 -19.55 3.72 -24.69
CA THR A 306 -18.11 3.73 -25.06
C THR A 306 -17.20 3.16 -23.97
N GLU A 307 -15.92 2.93 -24.32
CA GLU A 307 -14.90 2.51 -23.35
C GLU A 307 -14.72 3.56 -22.24
N GLU A 308 -14.75 4.86 -22.58
CA GLU A 308 -14.68 5.95 -21.61
C GLU A 308 -15.88 5.98 -20.67
N ASP A 309 -17.08 5.69 -21.17
CA ASP A 309 -18.28 5.57 -20.35
C ASP A 309 -18.14 4.42 -19.33
N ILE A 310 -17.63 3.27 -19.78
CA ILE A 310 -17.38 2.11 -18.90
C ILE A 310 -16.31 2.44 -17.85
N LEU A 311 -15.21 3.10 -18.22
CA LEU A 311 -14.17 3.55 -17.27
C LEU A 311 -14.73 4.54 -16.24
N ALA A 312 -15.61 5.46 -16.66
CA ALA A 312 -16.29 6.37 -15.75
C ALA A 312 -17.21 5.62 -14.76
N LEU A 313 -17.98 4.64 -15.25
CA LEU A 313 -18.80 3.77 -14.41
C LEU A 313 -17.95 2.97 -13.41
N LEU A 314 -16.80 2.44 -13.81
CA LEU A 314 -15.88 1.74 -12.91
C LEU A 314 -15.35 2.65 -11.79
N SER A 315 -15.05 3.91 -12.09
CA SER A 315 -14.66 4.89 -11.05
C SER A 315 -15.79 5.11 -10.04
N ILE A 316 -17.04 5.28 -10.52
CA ILE A 316 -18.22 5.44 -9.65
C ILE A 316 -18.45 4.17 -8.82
N PHE A 317 -18.28 2.99 -9.42
CA PHE A 317 -18.36 1.71 -8.73
C PHE A 317 -17.34 1.64 -7.57
N ARG A 318 -16.06 1.91 -7.83
CA ARG A 318 -15.01 1.90 -6.79
C ARG A 318 -15.36 2.84 -5.64
N GLU A 319 -15.74 4.07 -5.97
CA GLU A 319 -16.07 5.12 -5.00
C GLU A 319 -17.26 4.71 -4.13
N THR A 320 -18.37 4.31 -4.73
CA THR A 320 -19.58 3.89 -4.00
C THR A 320 -19.36 2.61 -3.20
N PHE A 321 -18.63 1.62 -3.75
CA PHE A 321 -18.24 0.41 -3.02
C PHE A 321 -17.43 0.72 -1.77
N THR A 322 -16.49 1.65 -1.87
CA THR A 322 -15.64 2.10 -0.76
C THR A 322 -16.46 2.80 0.32
N LEU A 323 -17.39 3.68 -0.07
CA LEU A 323 -18.26 4.39 0.87
C LEU A 323 -19.25 3.47 1.57
N ILE A 324 -19.82 2.48 0.86
CA ILE A 324 -20.69 1.47 1.45
C ILE A 324 -19.91 0.65 2.49
N SER A 325 -18.69 0.24 2.15
CA SER A 325 -17.79 -0.46 3.07
C SER A 325 -17.50 0.42 4.29
N ALA A 326 -17.10 1.68 4.09
CA ALA A 326 -16.87 2.62 5.19
C ALA A 326 -18.10 2.78 6.10
N GLY A 327 -19.31 2.87 5.53
CA GLY A 327 -20.56 2.93 6.29
C GLY A 327 -20.80 1.71 7.18
N LYS A 328 -20.45 0.51 6.70
CA LYS A 328 -20.54 -0.73 7.47
C LYS A 328 -19.64 -0.70 8.71
N TYR A 329 -18.41 -0.20 8.58
CA TYR A 329 -17.40 -0.23 9.66
C TYR A 329 -17.47 0.96 10.60
N LEU A 330 -17.70 2.15 10.07
CA LEU A 330 -17.76 3.35 10.89
C LEU A 330 -19.12 3.47 11.59
N GLY A 331 -20.19 2.92 11.02
CA GLY A 331 -21.53 2.97 11.60
C GLY A 331 -21.94 4.40 11.92
N GLN A 332 -22.24 4.69 13.18
CA GLN A 332 -22.58 6.04 13.66
C GLN A 332 -21.45 7.08 13.50
N HIS A 333 -20.20 6.62 13.30
CA HIS A 333 -19.04 7.49 13.11
C HIS A 333 -18.79 7.87 11.65
N TYR A 334 -19.58 7.32 10.72
CA TYR A 334 -19.49 7.68 9.30
C TYR A 334 -19.75 9.18 9.10
N ASN A 335 -18.81 9.86 8.43
CA ASN A 335 -18.85 11.32 8.21
C ASN A 335 -18.76 11.69 6.72
N GLY A 336 -19.06 10.75 5.82
CA GLY A 336 -19.14 11.05 4.39
C GLY A 336 -20.29 12.01 4.09
N LYS A 337 -20.07 12.93 3.14
CA LYS A 337 -21.08 13.94 2.79
C LYS A 337 -22.24 13.38 1.98
N ILE A 338 -22.03 12.26 1.28
CA ILE A 338 -23.14 11.49 0.69
C ILE A 338 -23.59 10.42 1.69
N LYS A 339 -24.91 10.24 1.79
CA LYS A 339 -25.52 9.24 2.66
C LYS A 339 -25.24 7.83 2.12
N ILE A 340 -25.15 6.84 3.01
CA ILE A 340 -24.89 5.45 2.63
C ILE A 340 -26.02 4.90 1.75
N GLU A 341 -27.26 5.28 2.00
CA GLU A 341 -28.42 4.86 1.19
C GLU A 341 -28.31 5.40 -0.24
N GLN A 342 -27.88 6.65 -0.40
CA GLN A 342 -27.61 7.23 -1.71
C GLN A 342 -26.45 6.52 -2.41
N ALA A 343 -25.38 6.20 -1.69
CA ALA A 343 -24.25 5.43 -2.24
C ALA A 343 -24.69 4.06 -2.75
N LYS A 344 -25.57 3.36 -2.01
CA LYS A 344 -26.15 2.07 -2.40
C LYS A 344 -27.01 2.17 -3.66
N GLU A 345 -27.87 3.19 -3.76
CA GLU A 345 -28.71 3.39 -4.94
C GLU A 345 -27.86 3.62 -6.21
N VAL A 346 -26.82 4.45 -6.11
CA VAL A 346 -25.89 4.69 -7.23
C VAL A 346 -25.13 3.41 -7.56
N TYR A 347 -24.61 2.72 -6.56
CA TYR A 347 -23.89 1.46 -6.72
C TYR A 347 -24.73 0.42 -7.49
N GLU A 348 -25.99 0.20 -7.11
CA GLU A 348 -26.86 -0.77 -7.77
C GLU A 348 -27.09 -0.44 -9.25
N LYS A 349 -27.32 0.83 -9.58
CA LYS A 349 -27.48 1.28 -10.98
C LYS A 349 -26.21 1.04 -11.79
N VAL A 350 -25.05 1.37 -11.23
CA VAL A 350 -23.75 1.20 -11.89
C VAL A 350 -23.42 -0.27 -12.09
N VAL A 351 -23.64 -1.11 -11.08
CA VAL A 351 -23.42 -2.56 -11.19
C VAL A 351 -24.26 -3.16 -12.30
N GLN A 352 -25.54 -2.81 -12.42
CA GLN A 352 -26.40 -3.30 -13.50
C GLN A 352 -25.84 -2.97 -14.89
N LYS A 353 -25.31 -1.75 -15.06
CA LYS A 353 -24.68 -1.30 -16.31
C LYS A 353 -23.37 -2.03 -16.59
N LEU A 354 -22.52 -2.19 -15.59
CA LEU A 354 -21.23 -2.88 -15.75
C LEU A 354 -21.41 -4.40 -15.98
N GLU A 355 -22.38 -5.05 -15.33
CA GLU A 355 -22.70 -6.47 -15.56
C GLU A 355 -23.20 -6.71 -16.99
N LYS A 356 -23.96 -5.77 -17.58
CA LYS A 356 -24.36 -5.84 -18.99
C LYS A 356 -23.15 -5.77 -19.94
N ASN A 357 -22.08 -5.11 -19.53
CA ASN A 357 -20.84 -4.92 -20.30
C ASN A 357 -19.70 -5.85 -19.82
N ARG A 358 -20.04 -6.96 -19.14
CA ARG A 358 -19.04 -7.85 -18.54
C ARG A 358 -18.06 -8.47 -19.54
N GLU A 359 -18.52 -8.77 -20.76
CA GLU A 359 -17.64 -9.30 -21.83
C GLU A 359 -16.62 -8.25 -22.26
N THR A 360 -17.06 -7.01 -22.51
CA THR A 360 -16.17 -5.88 -22.82
C THR A 360 -15.16 -5.62 -21.70
N LEU A 361 -15.56 -5.75 -20.43
CA LEU A 361 -14.64 -5.63 -19.29
C LEU A 361 -13.55 -6.72 -19.29
N GLN A 362 -13.85 -7.94 -19.75
CA GLN A 362 -12.83 -8.99 -19.89
C GLN A 362 -11.84 -8.67 -21.01
N GLU A 363 -12.31 -8.11 -22.13
CA GLU A 363 -11.46 -7.65 -23.23
C GLU A 363 -10.57 -6.48 -22.77
N MET A 364 -11.15 -5.49 -22.10
CA MET A 364 -10.42 -4.36 -21.51
C MET A 364 -9.38 -4.83 -20.49
N LYS A 365 -9.70 -5.83 -19.66
CA LYS A 365 -8.75 -6.40 -18.70
C LYS A 365 -7.47 -6.90 -19.38
N ILE A 366 -7.59 -7.56 -20.53
CA ILE A 366 -6.43 -8.04 -21.32
C ILE A 366 -5.67 -6.83 -21.88
N LYS A 367 -6.38 -5.88 -22.48
CA LYS A 367 -5.81 -4.65 -23.07
C LYS A 367 -5.01 -3.82 -22.06
N PHE A 368 -5.49 -3.68 -20.82
CA PHE A 368 -4.84 -2.90 -19.77
C PHE A 368 -3.82 -3.70 -18.94
N SER A 369 -3.64 -5.00 -19.23
CA SER A 369 -2.61 -5.85 -18.61
C SER A 369 -1.31 -5.92 -19.40
N GLU A 370 -1.25 -5.28 -20.56
CA GLU A 370 -0.08 -5.11 -21.42
C GLU A 370 0.41 -3.66 -21.33
#